data_AF-A0A2M6W242-F1
#
_entry.id   AF-A0A2M6W242-F1
#
_cell.length_a   1.000
_cell.length_b   1.000
_cell.length_c   1.000
_cell.angle_alpha   90.00
_cell.angle_beta   90.00
_cell.angle_gamma   90.00
#
_symmetry.space_group_name_H-M   'P 1'
#
loop_
_entity.id
_entity.type
_entity.pdbx_description
1 polymer ?
#
loop_
_entity_poly.entity_id
_entity_poly.type
_entity_poly.pdbx_seq_one_letter_code
_entity_poly.pdbx_strand_id
1 'polypeptide(L)'
;MPIEHTRLLFERLCRQIPPLVPDSIQKDMSNALEQVQDNVSLTLEELEDTVVSFGKKLWPYREAFLEFYRVYEGHMGETFLMQKMSPHLKKKYRLFKEMGGTFRDFHEGGTMDLFTSEDRVELCEFLVDVNREIWEYTVQKVLSTDRLQYEDRIKEFETIFEQVEKKIDALHTMADDEQEHPELAAEIREHIRGFEQGVSLLGPKVGFEALCEPDYFEGRRQEKKMLRHV
;
A
#
# COMPACT_ATOMS: atom_id res chain seq x y z
N MET A 1 -2.55 16.56 -4.79
CA MET A 1 -3.41 16.09 -3.68
C MET A 1 -3.53 17.23 -2.66
N PRO A 2 -4.71 17.52 -2.07
CA PRO A 2 -4.83 18.57 -1.04
C PRO A 2 -4.09 18.20 0.26
N ILE A 3 -3.51 19.18 0.96
CA ILE A 3 -2.74 18.95 2.20
C ILE A 3 -3.55 18.21 3.29
N GLU A 4 -4.84 18.53 3.41
CA GLU A 4 -5.73 17.88 4.38
C GLU A 4 -5.94 16.39 4.06
N HIS A 5 -5.99 16.05 2.77
CA HIS A 5 -6.09 14.65 2.36
C HIS A 5 -4.82 13.87 2.72
N THR A 6 -3.64 14.46 2.49
CA THR A 6 -2.35 13.87 2.87
C THR A 6 -2.25 13.69 4.40
N ARG A 7 -2.78 14.64 5.19
CA ARG A 7 -2.87 14.50 6.66
C ARG A 7 -3.72 13.32 7.08
N LEU A 8 -4.90 13.14 6.47
CA LEU A 8 -5.78 12.00 6.76
C LEU A 8 -5.12 10.66 6.39
N LEU A 9 -4.37 10.62 5.28
CA LEU A 9 -3.58 9.44 4.92
C LEU A 9 -2.50 9.14 5.97
N PHE A 10 -1.80 10.17 6.46
CA PHE A 10 -0.80 9.99 7.49
C PHE A 10 -1.40 9.52 8.82
N GLU A 11 -2.51 10.12 9.25
CA GLU A 11 -3.25 9.69 10.44
C GLU A 11 -3.69 8.22 10.33
N ARG A 12 -4.16 7.82 9.14
CA ARG A 12 -4.52 6.42 8.88
C ARG A 12 -3.30 5.50 8.96
N LEU A 13 -2.15 5.91 8.42
CA LEU A 13 -0.90 5.16 8.50
C LEU A 13 -0.47 4.94 9.96
N CYS A 14 -0.59 5.97 10.82
CA CYS A 14 -0.30 5.88 12.25
C CYS A 14 -1.31 5.01 13.03
N ARG A 15 -2.57 4.95 12.61
CA ARG A 15 -3.60 4.11 13.26
C ARG A 15 -3.52 2.63 12.88
N GLN A 16 -2.99 2.33 11.70
CA GLN A 16 -2.97 0.99 11.12
C GLN A 16 -1.55 0.42 11.08
N ILE A 17 -0.76 0.64 12.14
CA ILE A 17 0.60 0.12 12.25
C ILE A 17 0.55 -1.41 12.30
N PRO A 18 1.26 -2.12 11.40
CA PRO A 18 1.31 -3.57 11.43
C PRO A 18 1.93 -4.11 12.73
N PRO A 19 1.58 -5.34 13.17
CA PRO A 19 2.19 -5.94 14.34
C PRO A 19 3.72 -6.08 14.22
N LEU A 20 4.40 -6.10 15.36
CA LEU A 20 5.87 -6.25 15.50
C LEU A 20 6.72 -5.09 14.98
N VAL A 21 6.12 -3.98 14.54
CA VAL A 21 6.88 -2.73 14.29
C VAL A 21 7.56 -2.27 15.58
N PRO A 22 8.86 -1.94 15.58
CA PRO A 22 9.57 -1.45 16.77
C PRO A 22 8.91 -0.24 17.44
N ASP A 23 8.85 -0.24 18.77
CA ASP A 23 8.23 0.84 19.56
C ASP A 23 8.85 2.22 19.29
N SER A 24 10.13 2.27 18.95
CA SER A 24 10.82 3.50 18.54
C SER A 24 10.17 4.12 17.31
N ILE A 25 9.88 3.32 16.28
CA ILE A 25 9.24 3.78 15.05
C ILE A 25 7.81 4.26 15.34
N GLN A 26 7.07 3.51 16.15
CA GLN A 26 5.70 3.88 16.53
C GLN A 26 5.65 5.22 17.27
N LYS A 27 6.59 5.43 18.20
CA LYS A 27 6.71 6.68 18.95
C LYS A 27 7.11 7.85 18.05
N ASP A 28 8.08 7.64 17.17
CA ASP A 28 8.52 8.67 16.21
C ASP A 28 7.37 9.08 15.28
N MET A 29 6.57 8.11 14.80
CA MET A 29 5.39 8.37 14.00
C MET A 29 4.33 9.17 14.75
N SER A 30 4.07 8.82 16.00
CA SER A 30 3.09 9.52 16.84
C SER A 30 3.51 10.97 17.08
N ASN A 31 4.78 11.20 17.42
CA ASN A 31 5.32 12.55 17.60
C ASN A 31 5.26 13.37 16.30
N ALA A 32 5.58 12.75 15.16
CA ALA A 32 5.50 13.40 13.86
C ALA A 32 4.06 13.76 13.49
N LEU A 33 3.08 12.91 13.81
CA LEU A 33 1.67 13.20 13.58
C LEU A 33 1.20 14.42 14.40
N GLU A 34 1.58 14.50 15.68
CA GLU A 34 1.29 15.67 16.52
C GLU A 34 1.88 16.96 15.92
N GLN A 35 3.15 16.92 15.49
CA GLN A 35 3.80 18.06 14.85
C GLN A 35 3.12 18.48 13.55
N VAL A 36 2.70 17.52 12.73
CA VAL A 36 2.00 17.77 11.47
C VAL A 36 0.63 18.41 11.71
N GLN A 37 -0.08 18.01 12.76
CA GLN A 37 -1.39 18.54 13.12
C GLN A 37 -1.31 19.99 13.63
N ASP A 38 -0.30 20.29 14.45
CA ASP A 38 -0.14 21.61 15.07
C ASP A 38 0.56 22.64 14.19
N ASN A 39 1.30 22.21 13.15
CA ASN A 39 2.05 23.11 12.28
C ASN A 39 1.17 23.72 11.17
N VAL A 40 0.83 25.00 11.31
CA VAL A 40 0.05 25.80 10.35
C VAL A 40 0.88 26.21 9.12
N SER A 41 2.21 26.19 9.22
CA SER A 41 3.13 26.57 8.15
C SER A 41 3.68 25.38 7.37
N LEU A 42 3.24 24.16 7.70
CA LEU A 42 3.68 22.95 7.02
C LEU A 42 3.29 22.99 5.54
N THR A 43 4.29 22.83 4.67
CA THR A 43 4.06 22.71 3.23
C THR A 43 3.57 21.30 2.88
N LEU A 44 2.91 21.16 1.73
CA LEU A 44 2.51 19.85 1.23
C LEU A 44 3.71 18.94 1.02
N GLU A 45 4.82 19.47 0.48
CA GLU A 45 6.04 18.73 0.19
C GLU A 45 6.67 18.17 1.47
N GLU A 46 6.83 19.00 2.51
CA GLU A 46 7.36 18.54 3.81
C GLU A 46 6.48 17.45 4.45
N LEU A 47 5.16 17.56 4.29
CA LEU A 47 4.23 16.54 4.77
C LEU A 47 4.39 15.24 3.98
N GLU A 48 4.42 15.31 2.65
CA GLU A 48 4.61 14.13 1.81
C GLU A 48 5.96 13.45 2.12
N ASP A 49 7.04 14.21 2.31
CA ASP A 49 8.36 13.68 2.66
C ASP A 49 8.34 12.97 4.01
N THR A 50 7.63 13.54 4.97
CA THR A 50 7.42 12.92 6.29
C THR A 50 6.68 11.58 6.14
N VAL A 51 5.59 11.56 5.37
CA VAL A 51 4.80 10.35 5.11
C VAL A 51 5.61 9.30 4.34
N VAL A 52 6.41 9.71 3.35
CA VAL A 52 7.32 8.84 2.60
C VAL A 52 8.32 8.20 3.54
N SER A 53 9.01 8.98 4.39
CA SER A 53 10.00 8.48 5.34
C SER A 53 9.45 7.38 6.24
N PHE A 54 8.25 7.58 6.81
CA PHE A 54 7.61 6.54 7.62
C PHE A 54 7.02 5.40 6.79
N GLY A 55 6.49 5.70 5.61
CA GLY A 55 5.97 4.70 4.67
C GLY A 55 7.02 3.68 4.29
N LYS A 56 8.26 4.12 4.02
CA LYS A 56 9.42 3.25 3.78
C LYS A 56 9.74 2.36 4.98
N LYS A 57 9.82 2.93 6.19
CA LYS A 57 10.10 2.19 7.43
C LYS A 57 9.05 1.11 7.73
N LEU A 58 7.79 1.40 7.43
CA LEU A 58 6.68 0.45 7.66
C LEU A 58 6.49 -0.56 6.53
N TRP A 59 7.07 -0.32 5.36
CA TRP A 59 6.79 -1.11 4.16
C TRP A 59 7.01 -2.62 4.36
N PRO A 60 8.13 -3.08 4.96
CA PRO A 60 8.37 -4.51 5.13
C PRO A 60 7.31 -5.20 6.01
N TYR A 61 6.96 -4.56 7.12
CA TYR A 61 5.94 -5.04 8.05
C TYR A 61 4.56 -5.07 7.40
N ARG A 62 4.23 -4.06 6.61
CA ARG A 62 2.94 -3.96 5.93
C ARG A 62 2.79 -5.00 4.83
N GLU A 63 3.79 -5.17 3.97
CA GLU A 63 3.72 -6.19 2.91
C GLU A 63 3.68 -7.60 3.51
N ALA A 64 4.49 -7.88 4.53
CA ALA A 64 4.42 -9.14 5.27
C ALA A 64 3.00 -9.36 5.83
N PHE A 65 2.43 -8.35 6.51
CA PHE A 65 1.10 -8.47 7.13
C PHE A 65 0.01 -8.69 6.09
N LEU A 66 0.08 -7.99 4.96
CA LEU A 66 -0.91 -8.09 3.89
C LEU A 66 -0.93 -9.48 3.23
N GLU A 67 0.17 -10.21 3.22
CA GLU A 67 0.16 -11.61 2.76
C GLU A 67 -0.69 -12.50 3.65
N PHE A 68 -0.50 -12.43 4.97
CA PHE A 68 -1.33 -13.18 5.91
C PHE A 68 -2.79 -12.72 5.86
N TYR A 69 -3.02 -11.41 5.76
CA TYR A 69 -4.36 -10.85 5.62
C TYR A 69 -5.10 -11.45 4.41
N ARG A 70 -4.45 -11.49 3.23
CA ARG A 70 -5.04 -12.05 2.00
C ARG A 70 -5.32 -13.55 2.11
N VAL A 71 -4.42 -14.29 2.77
CA VAL A 71 -4.65 -15.71 3.07
C VAL A 71 -5.91 -15.84 3.93
N TYR A 72 -6.01 -15.09 5.03
CA TYR A 72 -7.16 -15.19 5.92
C TYR A 72 -8.46 -14.65 5.34
N GLU A 73 -8.41 -13.62 4.50
CA GLU A 73 -9.54 -13.13 3.73
C GLU A 73 -10.12 -14.25 2.85
N GLY A 74 -9.25 -15.00 2.15
CA GLY A 74 -9.67 -16.13 1.32
C GLY A 74 -10.30 -17.30 2.09
N HIS A 75 -9.88 -17.53 3.34
CA HIS A 75 -10.37 -18.66 4.15
C HIS A 75 -11.58 -18.30 5.02
N MET A 76 -11.61 -17.09 5.56
CA MET A 76 -12.56 -16.68 6.60
C MET A 76 -13.59 -15.66 6.11
N GLY A 77 -13.29 -14.90 5.04
CA GLY A 77 -14.14 -13.79 4.60
C GLY A 77 -15.57 -14.21 4.27
N GLU A 78 -15.73 -15.31 3.53
CA GLU A 78 -17.04 -15.87 3.22
C GLU A 78 -17.79 -16.32 4.49
N THR A 79 -17.07 -16.94 5.43
CA THR A 79 -17.66 -17.42 6.69
C THR A 79 -18.18 -16.26 7.54
N PHE A 80 -17.38 -15.20 7.72
CA PHE A 80 -17.79 -14.02 8.48
C PHE A 80 -18.95 -13.27 7.81
N LEU A 81 -18.89 -13.11 6.48
CA LEU A 81 -19.97 -12.47 5.73
C LEU A 81 -21.28 -13.24 5.89
N MET A 82 -21.23 -14.57 5.73
CA MET A 82 -22.39 -15.44 5.89
C MET A 82 -22.95 -15.44 7.31
N GLN A 83 -22.18 -15.13 8.35
CA GLN A 83 -22.74 -15.03 9.71
C GLN A 83 -23.60 -13.77 9.86
N LYS A 84 -23.21 -12.66 9.23
CA LYS A 84 -23.86 -11.35 9.36
C LYS A 84 -25.10 -11.17 8.48
N MET A 85 -25.09 -11.76 7.28
CA MET A 85 -26.17 -11.58 6.31
C MET A 85 -27.55 -12.00 6.85
N SER A 86 -28.58 -11.21 6.48
CA SER A 86 -29.97 -11.58 6.66
C SER A 86 -30.34 -12.86 5.88
N PRO A 87 -31.40 -13.60 6.24
CA PRO A 87 -31.81 -14.83 5.54
C PRO A 87 -32.07 -14.63 4.05
N HIS A 88 -32.59 -13.47 3.67
CA HIS A 88 -32.83 -13.07 2.28
C HIS A 88 -31.51 -12.89 1.51
N LEU A 89 -30.56 -12.13 2.05
CA LEU A 89 -29.24 -11.93 1.44
C LEU A 89 -28.46 -13.24 1.33
N LYS A 90 -28.52 -14.10 2.34
CA LYS A 90 -27.94 -15.45 2.31
C LYS A 90 -28.46 -16.29 1.15
N LYS A 91 -29.73 -16.13 0.78
CA LYS A 91 -30.34 -16.87 -0.34
C LYS A 91 -29.81 -16.34 -1.67
N LYS A 92 -29.73 -15.02 -1.83
CA LYS A 92 -29.17 -14.37 -3.03
C LYS A 92 -27.69 -14.68 -3.22
N TYR A 93 -26.92 -14.64 -2.13
CA TYR A 93 -25.50 -14.97 -2.15
C TYR A 93 -25.27 -16.45 -2.53
N ARG A 94 -26.09 -17.38 -2.02
CA ARG A 94 -26.04 -18.78 -2.46
C ARG A 94 -26.33 -18.96 -3.96
N LEU A 95 -27.32 -18.25 -4.50
CA LEU A 95 -27.58 -18.26 -5.95
C LEU A 95 -26.37 -17.73 -6.73
N PHE A 96 -25.72 -16.68 -6.24
CA PHE A 96 -24.47 -16.18 -6.82
C PHE A 96 -23.36 -17.25 -6.82
N LYS A 97 -23.16 -17.97 -5.70
CA LYS A 97 -22.22 -19.09 -5.61
C LYS A 97 -22.56 -20.22 -6.59
N GLU A 98 -23.84 -20.56 -6.75
CA GLU A 98 -24.31 -21.57 -7.70
C GLU A 98 -23.99 -21.20 -9.16
N MET A 99 -23.91 -19.91 -9.47
CA MET A 99 -23.49 -19.41 -10.79
C MET A 99 -21.96 -19.37 -10.97
N GLY A 100 -21.19 -19.92 -10.02
CA GLY A 100 -19.73 -19.99 -10.08
C GLY A 100 -19.01 -18.79 -9.44
N GLY A 101 -19.75 -17.91 -8.78
CA GLY A 101 -19.18 -16.76 -8.10
C GLY A 101 -18.28 -17.12 -6.92
N THR A 102 -17.19 -16.38 -6.73
CA THR A 102 -16.35 -16.47 -5.53
C THR A 102 -16.58 -15.30 -4.58
N PHE A 103 -16.18 -15.44 -3.32
CA PHE A 103 -16.22 -14.33 -2.36
C PHE A 103 -15.40 -13.13 -2.85
N ARG A 104 -14.27 -13.39 -3.53
CA ARG A 104 -13.45 -12.34 -4.11
C ARG A 104 -14.18 -11.58 -5.21
N ASP A 105 -14.82 -12.28 -6.15
CA ASP A 105 -15.60 -11.65 -7.21
C ASP A 105 -16.75 -10.81 -6.61
N PHE A 106 -17.34 -11.28 -5.50
CA PHE A 106 -18.37 -10.56 -4.78
C PHE A 106 -17.84 -9.27 -4.15
N HIS A 107 -16.69 -9.34 -3.48
CA HIS A 107 -16.03 -8.20 -2.83
C HIS A 107 -15.58 -7.13 -3.85
N GLU A 108 -15.10 -7.57 -5.01
CA GLU A 108 -14.69 -6.70 -6.13
C GLU A 108 -15.90 -6.12 -6.92
N GLY A 109 -17.13 -6.49 -6.56
CA GLY A 109 -18.36 -5.91 -7.11
C GLY A 109 -18.98 -6.64 -8.31
N GLY A 110 -18.59 -7.89 -8.56
CA GLY A 110 -19.01 -8.70 -9.71
C GLY A 110 -20.49 -9.09 -9.79
N THR A 111 -21.37 -8.57 -8.92
CA THR A 111 -22.76 -9.06 -8.77
C THR A 111 -23.80 -7.97 -8.66
N MET A 112 -23.62 -6.84 -9.32
CA MET A 112 -24.57 -5.73 -9.20
C MET A 112 -26.02 -6.19 -9.48
N ASP A 113 -26.27 -6.99 -10.51
CA ASP A 113 -27.65 -7.26 -10.97
C ASP A 113 -28.50 -8.18 -10.06
N LEU A 114 -27.89 -8.94 -9.15
CA LEU A 114 -28.61 -9.84 -8.23
C LEU A 114 -29.15 -9.14 -6.98
N PHE A 115 -28.53 -8.01 -6.62
CA PHE A 115 -28.79 -7.30 -5.38
C PHE A 115 -29.41 -5.95 -5.69
N THR A 116 -30.50 -5.62 -4.99
CA THR A 116 -31.15 -4.32 -5.09
C THR A 116 -30.23 -3.24 -4.51
N SER A 117 -30.53 -1.97 -4.76
CA SER A 117 -29.78 -0.87 -4.13
C SER A 117 -29.78 -0.95 -2.60
N GLU A 118 -30.90 -1.35 -2.00
CA GLU A 118 -31.02 -1.55 -0.54
C GLU A 118 -30.15 -2.72 -0.07
N ASP A 119 -30.20 -3.86 -0.76
CA ASP A 119 -29.34 -5.01 -0.46
C ASP A 119 -27.86 -4.61 -0.51
N ARG A 120 -27.46 -3.80 -1.51
CA ARG A 120 -26.07 -3.37 -1.68
C ARG A 120 -25.60 -2.45 -0.55
N VAL A 121 -26.47 -1.58 -0.03
CA VAL A 121 -26.13 -0.75 1.14
C VAL A 121 -25.85 -1.63 2.35
N GLU A 122 -26.74 -2.58 2.65
CA GLU A 122 -26.57 -3.53 3.75
C GLU A 122 -25.30 -4.38 3.58
N LEU A 123 -25.05 -4.87 2.36
CA LEU A 123 -23.84 -5.64 2.04
C LEU A 123 -22.55 -4.84 2.18
N CYS A 124 -22.54 -3.56 1.79
CA CYS A 124 -21.38 -2.68 1.98
C CYS A 124 -21.04 -2.55 3.47
N GLU A 125 -22.02 -2.35 4.34
CA GLU A 125 -21.82 -2.30 5.79
C GLU A 125 -21.23 -3.62 6.31
N PHE A 126 -21.78 -4.76 5.89
CA PHE A 126 -21.25 -6.07 6.29
C PHE A 126 -19.83 -6.33 5.78
N LEU A 127 -19.50 -5.93 4.55
CA LEU A 127 -18.15 -6.09 3.99
C LEU A 127 -17.12 -5.24 4.74
N VAL A 128 -17.47 -4.03 5.15
CA VAL A 128 -16.60 -3.19 6.00
C VAL A 128 -16.33 -3.88 7.34
N ASP A 129 -17.37 -4.42 7.97
CA ASP A 129 -17.23 -5.16 9.22
C ASP A 129 -16.42 -6.44 9.08
N VAL A 130 -16.64 -7.21 8.01
CA VAL A 130 -15.87 -8.43 7.69
C VAL A 130 -14.41 -8.09 7.49
N ASN A 131 -14.09 -7.03 6.75
CA ASN A 131 -12.70 -6.59 6.55
C ASN A 131 -12.02 -6.24 7.89
N ARG A 132 -12.75 -5.59 8.82
CA ARG A 132 -12.26 -5.31 10.18
C ARG A 132 -12.02 -6.60 10.98
N GLU A 133 -12.94 -7.55 10.93
CA GLU A 133 -12.81 -8.84 11.63
C GLU A 133 -11.65 -9.68 11.08
N ILE A 134 -11.46 -9.72 9.76
CA ILE A 134 -10.30 -10.39 9.13
C ILE A 134 -9.01 -9.70 9.58
N TRP A 135 -8.98 -8.37 9.63
CA TRP A 135 -7.82 -7.62 10.09
C TRP A 135 -7.44 -7.99 11.53
N GLU A 136 -8.40 -7.91 12.46
CA GLU A 136 -8.21 -8.26 13.86
C GLU A 136 -7.80 -9.73 14.04
N TYR A 137 -8.43 -10.65 13.30
CA TYR A 137 -8.07 -12.05 13.29
C TYR A 137 -6.63 -12.25 12.81
N THR A 138 -6.23 -11.58 11.73
CA THR A 138 -4.87 -11.65 11.19
C THR A 138 -3.86 -11.15 12.22
N VAL A 139 -4.13 -10.00 12.87
CA VAL A 139 -3.30 -9.46 13.96
C VAL A 139 -3.11 -10.51 15.07
N GLN A 140 -4.19 -11.15 15.52
CA GLN A 140 -4.11 -12.18 16.55
C GLN A 140 -3.25 -13.37 16.10
N LYS A 141 -3.40 -13.81 14.85
CA LYS A 141 -2.66 -14.95 14.30
C LYS A 141 -1.16 -14.69 14.16
N VAL A 142 -0.78 -13.55 13.59
CA VAL A 142 0.64 -13.19 13.42
C VAL A 142 1.32 -12.85 14.75
N LEU A 143 0.57 -12.56 15.82
CA LEU A 143 1.10 -12.42 17.17
C LEU A 143 1.13 -13.72 17.98
N SER A 144 0.51 -14.80 17.48
CA SER A 144 0.41 -16.08 18.15
C SER A 144 0.94 -17.23 17.30
N THR A 145 0.05 -17.94 16.58
CA THR A 145 0.37 -19.18 15.87
C THR A 145 1.34 -18.99 14.72
N ASP A 146 1.27 -17.84 14.04
CA ASP A 146 2.01 -17.59 12.80
C ASP A 146 3.21 -16.68 13.01
N ARG A 147 3.53 -16.37 14.27
CA ARG A 147 4.52 -15.36 14.63
C ARG A 147 5.87 -15.57 13.97
N LEU A 148 6.39 -16.80 14.01
CA LEU A 148 7.70 -17.13 13.42
C LEU A 148 7.70 -16.91 11.90
N GLN A 149 6.63 -17.35 11.21
CA GLN A 149 6.52 -17.16 9.77
C GLN A 149 6.39 -15.68 9.41
N TYR A 150 5.64 -14.92 10.21
CA TYR A 150 5.50 -13.47 10.01
C TYR A 150 6.82 -12.73 10.24
N GLU A 151 7.56 -13.06 11.31
CA GLU A 151 8.90 -12.50 11.57
C GLU A 151 9.89 -12.82 10.42
N ASP A 152 9.83 -14.03 9.87
CA ASP A 152 10.69 -14.40 8.74
C ASP A 152 10.30 -13.66 7.44
N ARG A 153 9.00 -13.50 7.17
CA ARG A 153 8.54 -12.68 6.03
C ARG A 153 8.92 -11.21 6.19
N ILE A 154 8.88 -10.66 7.40
CA ILE A 154 9.38 -9.29 7.66
C ILE A 154 10.84 -9.17 7.23
N LYS A 155 11.72 -10.09 7.65
CA LYS A 155 13.16 -10.05 7.27
C LYS A 155 13.38 -10.19 5.77
N GLU A 156 12.60 -11.04 5.11
CA GLU A 156 12.66 -11.19 3.66
C GLU A 156 12.26 -9.89 2.96
N PHE A 157 11.18 -9.23 3.41
CA PHE A 157 10.79 -7.94 2.86
C PHE A 157 11.75 -6.80 3.24
N GLU A 158 12.40 -6.84 4.41
CA GLU A 158 13.48 -5.91 4.75
C GLU A 158 14.63 -6.06 3.75
N THR A 159 15.05 -7.30 3.46
CA THR A 159 16.10 -7.59 2.48
C THR A 159 15.72 -7.14 1.07
N ILE A 160 14.46 -7.34 0.66
CA ILE A 160 13.95 -6.86 -0.63
C ILE A 160 14.00 -5.33 -0.66
N PHE A 161 13.53 -4.67 0.41
CA PHE A 161 13.48 -3.22 0.48
C PHE A 161 14.86 -2.57 0.47
N GLU A 162 15.86 -3.19 1.11
CA GLU A 162 17.26 -2.76 1.01
C GLU A 162 17.78 -2.77 -0.44
N GLN A 163 17.36 -3.74 -1.25
CA GLN A 163 17.73 -3.77 -2.68
C GLN A 163 17.03 -2.66 -3.45
N VAL A 164 15.77 -2.36 -3.11
CA VAL A 164 15.02 -1.25 -3.69
C VAL A 164 15.70 0.08 -3.38
N GLU A 165 16.07 0.33 -2.11
CA GLU A 165 16.75 1.56 -1.69
C GLU A 165 18.07 1.75 -2.44
N LYS A 166 18.88 0.69 -2.59
CA LYS A 166 20.11 0.76 -3.40
C LYS A 166 19.86 1.15 -4.86
N LYS A 167 18.76 0.70 -5.45
CA LYS A 167 18.39 1.10 -6.82
C LYS A 167 17.95 2.57 -6.86
N ILE A 168 17.17 3.02 -5.89
CA ILE A 168 16.77 4.42 -5.75
C ILE A 168 18.02 5.31 -5.62
N ASP A 169 18.98 4.93 -4.78
CA ASP A 169 20.24 5.67 -4.60
C ASP A 169 21.07 5.75 -5.89
N ALA A 170 21.12 4.66 -6.65
CA ALA A 170 21.78 4.64 -7.95
C ALA A 170 21.11 5.59 -8.97
N LEU A 171 19.77 5.62 -8.99
CA LEU A 171 19.00 6.54 -9.83
C LEU A 171 19.18 8.00 -9.40
N HIS A 172 19.23 8.28 -8.09
CA HIS A 172 19.56 9.61 -7.57
C HIS A 172 20.94 10.06 -8.04
N THR A 173 21.95 9.21 -7.88
CA THR A 173 23.32 9.49 -8.32
C THR A 173 23.34 9.79 -9.82
N MET A 174 22.63 8.99 -10.63
CA MET A 174 22.52 9.22 -12.07
C MET A 174 21.86 10.57 -12.41
N ALA A 175 20.81 10.95 -11.69
CA ALA A 175 20.12 12.23 -11.90
C ALA A 175 20.98 13.44 -11.48
N ASP A 176 21.83 13.29 -10.46
CA ASP A 176 22.72 14.34 -9.98
C ASP A 176 23.96 14.52 -10.88
N ASP A 177 24.46 13.41 -11.44
CA ASP A 177 25.57 13.42 -12.39
C ASP A 177 25.16 13.86 -13.82
N GLU A 178 23.86 13.84 -14.13
CA GLU A 178 23.33 14.25 -15.43
C GLU A 178 23.25 15.78 -15.57
N GLN A 179 24.36 16.36 -16.03
CA GLN A 179 24.47 17.80 -16.31
C GLN A 179 24.15 18.18 -17.76
N GLU A 180 24.18 17.23 -18.69
CA GLU A 180 24.05 17.51 -20.14
C GLU A 180 22.58 17.62 -20.57
N HIS A 181 21.69 16.91 -19.86
CA HIS A 181 20.26 16.78 -20.12
C HIS A 181 19.42 17.00 -18.85
N PRO A 182 19.18 18.25 -18.42
CA PRO A 182 18.42 18.55 -17.20
C PRO A 182 17.01 17.94 -17.19
N GLU A 183 16.40 17.77 -18.36
CA GLU A 183 15.08 17.17 -18.51
C GLU A 183 15.10 15.63 -18.32
N LEU A 184 16.25 14.96 -18.56
CA LEU A 184 16.43 13.56 -18.19
C LEU A 184 16.60 13.44 -16.67
N ALA A 185 17.38 14.32 -16.05
CA ALA A 185 17.53 14.34 -14.60
C ALA A 185 16.19 14.59 -13.88
N ALA A 186 15.35 15.49 -14.41
CA ALA A 186 14.00 15.73 -13.90
C ALA A 186 13.10 14.49 -14.02
N GLU A 187 13.14 13.79 -15.17
CA GLU A 187 12.38 12.56 -15.39
C GLU A 187 12.77 11.46 -14.39
N ILE A 188 14.07 11.27 -14.15
CA ILE A 188 14.55 10.27 -13.17
C ILE A 188 14.03 10.61 -11.77
N ARG A 189 14.11 11.89 -11.35
CA ARG A 189 13.60 12.33 -10.04
C ARG A 189 12.09 12.16 -9.91
N GLU A 190 11.33 12.45 -10.96
CA GLU A 190 9.87 12.22 -10.98
C GLU A 190 9.54 10.73 -10.85
N HIS A 191 10.28 9.87 -11.54
CA HIS A 191 10.12 8.41 -11.45
C HIS A 191 10.39 7.89 -10.02
N ILE A 192 11.48 8.34 -9.40
CA ILE A 192 11.80 8.01 -8.00
C ILE A 192 10.66 8.49 -7.08
N ARG A 193 10.24 9.75 -7.22
CA ARG A 193 9.18 10.33 -6.38
C ARG A 193 7.87 9.55 -6.50
N GLY A 194 7.48 9.16 -7.72
CA GLY A 194 6.29 8.35 -7.95
C GLY A 194 6.37 6.99 -7.25
N PHE A 195 7.55 6.36 -7.25
CA PHE A 195 7.77 5.11 -6.54
C PHE A 195 7.66 5.28 -5.01
N GLU A 196 8.32 6.29 -4.45
CA GLU A 196 8.29 6.60 -3.01
C GLU A 196 6.87 6.94 -2.51
N GLN A 197 6.11 7.67 -3.31
CA GLN A 197 4.70 7.95 -3.02
C GLN A 197 3.87 6.66 -3.05
N GLY A 198 4.12 5.75 -3.98
CA GLY A 198 3.44 4.45 -4.03
C GLY A 198 3.76 3.54 -2.83
N VAL A 199 5.03 3.54 -2.37
CA VAL A 199 5.47 2.85 -1.14
C VAL A 199 4.82 3.42 0.12
N SER A 200 4.39 4.67 0.10
CA SER A 200 3.84 5.38 1.27
C SER A 200 2.33 5.61 1.24
N LEU A 201 1.60 4.94 0.32
CA LEU A 201 0.15 5.06 0.13
C LEU A 201 -0.31 6.45 -0.35
N LEU A 202 0.61 7.32 -0.75
CA LEU A 202 0.32 8.62 -1.36
C LEU A 202 0.08 8.52 -2.87
N GLY A 203 0.62 7.48 -3.49
CA GLY A 203 0.49 7.18 -4.91
C GLY A 203 -0.20 5.84 -5.15
N PRO A 204 -0.43 5.48 -6.43
CA PRO A 204 -0.88 4.15 -6.79
C PRO A 204 0.09 3.09 -6.25
N LYS A 205 -0.42 1.90 -5.89
CA LYS A 205 0.45 0.80 -5.46
C LYS A 205 1.35 0.42 -6.65
N VAL A 206 2.65 0.63 -6.46
CA VAL A 206 3.69 0.23 -7.42
C VAL A 206 4.30 -1.09 -6.96
N GLY A 207 4.44 -2.02 -7.90
CA GLY A 207 5.28 -3.21 -7.70
C GLY A 207 6.76 -2.81 -7.77
N PHE A 208 7.63 -3.65 -7.21
CA PHE A 208 9.07 -3.46 -7.36
C PHE A 208 9.50 -3.46 -8.83
N GLU A 209 8.80 -4.27 -9.64
CA GLU A 209 9.02 -4.40 -11.08
C GLU A 209 8.74 -3.10 -11.85
N ALA A 210 8.04 -2.14 -11.24
CA ALA A 210 7.78 -0.83 -11.82
C ALA A 210 8.99 0.13 -11.68
N LEU A 211 9.98 -0.21 -10.84
CA LEU A 211 11.21 0.56 -10.75
C LEU A 211 12.08 0.24 -11.97
N CYS A 212 12.25 1.22 -12.86
CA CYS A 212 13.13 1.08 -14.02
C CYS A 212 14.57 0.79 -13.57
N GLU A 213 15.22 -0.16 -14.25
CA GLU A 213 16.65 -0.40 -14.07
C GLU A 213 17.46 0.82 -14.56
N PRO A 214 18.64 1.10 -13.96
CA PRO A 214 19.53 2.17 -14.42
C PRO A 214 19.81 2.13 -15.94
N ASP A 215 19.95 0.92 -16.51
CA ASP A 215 20.19 0.68 -17.93
C ASP A 215 19.13 1.33 -18.84
N TYR A 216 17.88 1.42 -18.39
CA TYR A 216 16.82 2.09 -19.14
C TYR A 216 17.14 3.57 -19.37
N PHE A 217 17.51 4.29 -18.32
CA PHE A 217 17.84 5.71 -18.40
C PHE A 217 19.18 5.96 -19.09
N GLU A 218 20.12 5.02 -18.97
CA GLU A 218 21.37 5.07 -19.73
C GLU A 218 21.12 4.93 -21.24
N GLY A 219 20.23 4.05 -21.66
CA GLY A 219 19.76 3.96 -23.05
C GLY A 219 19.15 5.28 -23.54
N ARG A 220 18.24 5.87 -22.75
CA ARG A 220 17.64 7.18 -23.06
C ARG A 220 18.66 8.30 -23.15
N ARG A 221 19.69 8.29 -22.31
CA ARG A 221 20.81 9.23 -22.35
C ARG A 221 21.55 9.12 -23.69
N GLN A 222 21.85 7.90 -24.14
CA GLN A 222 22.52 7.66 -25.42
C GLN A 222 21.68 8.15 -26.61
N GLU A 223 20.37 7.89 -26.62
CA GLU A 223 19.45 8.39 -27.65
C GLU A 223 19.48 9.92 -27.75
N LYS A 224 19.42 10.61 -26.60
CA LYS A 224 19.48 12.09 -26.54
C LYS A 224 20.83 12.64 -27.03
N LYS A 225 21.93 11.93 -26.80
CA LYS A 225 23.25 12.28 -27.35
C LYS A 225 23.28 12.13 -28.87
N MET A 226 22.68 11.08 -29.43
CA MET A 226 22.63 10.88 -30.88
C MET A 226 21.77 11.94 -31.58
N LEU A 227 20.67 12.37 -30.96
CA LEU A 227 19.79 13.44 -31.49
C LEU A 227 20.44 14.83 -31.52
N ARG A 228 21.52 15.07 -30.75
CA ARG A 228 22.32 16.31 -30.84
C ARG A 228 23.27 16.34 -32.05
N HIS A 229 23.53 15.19 -32.68
CA HIS A 229 24.49 15.05 -33.78
C HIS A 229 23.84 14.93 -35.17
N VAL A 230 22.52 15.11 -35.26
CA VAL A 230 21.74 15.24 -36.51
C VAL A 230 21.29 16.68 -36.66
#